data_AF-A0A960CZR2-F1
#
_entry.id   AF-A0A960CZR2-F1
#
_cell.length_a   1.000
_cell.length_b   1.000
_cell.length_c   1.000
_cell.angle_alpha   90.00
_cell.angle_beta   90.00
_cell.angle_gamma   90.00
#
_symmetry.space_group_name_H-M   'P 1'
#
loop_
_entity.id
_entity.type
_entity.pdbx_description
1 polymer ?
#
loop_
_entity_poly.entity_id
_entity_poly.type
_entity_poly.pdbx_seq_one_letter_code
_entity_poly.pdbx_strand_id
1 'polypeptide(L)'
;DEQLEENPYLPPYYHPGPEAPEIRYLLDRRRALGGFVPERRNKARALTLPPRDVYAPLKKGSGQQQVATTMAIVRTFKELLRDKNIGDRIVPIIPDEARTFGMDSWFPSLKIYNRNGQLYTAVDAELMLAYKESEVGQILHEGINEAGSTASFTAVGTSYSTHNEPMIPLYIFYSMFGFQRTGDGFWAAADQMARGFVLGATAGRTTLTGEGLQHADGHSLLLASTNPAVVAY
;
A
#
# COMPACT_ATOMS: atom_id res chain seq x y z
N ASP A 1 -19.79 28.09 -40.89
CA ASP A 1 -20.39 29.30 -40.31
C ASP A 1 -21.79 29.02 -39.78
N GLU A 2 -22.70 28.44 -40.59
CA GLU A 2 -24.06 28.11 -40.15
C GLU A 2 -24.14 27.25 -38.86
N GLN A 3 -23.34 26.19 -38.73
CA GLN A 3 -23.26 25.38 -37.50
C GLN A 3 -22.60 26.09 -36.30
N LEU A 4 -21.77 27.10 -36.54
CA LEU A 4 -21.14 27.91 -35.48
C LEU A 4 -22.10 29.00 -34.99
N GLU A 5 -22.97 29.50 -35.87
CA GLU A 5 -23.99 30.50 -35.59
C GLU A 5 -25.25 29.91 -34.93
N GLU A 6 -25.51 28.60 -35.11
CA GLU A 6 -26.66 27.89 -34.54
C GLU A 6 -26.68 27.91 -32.99
N ASN A 7 -25.51 27.82 -32.36
CA ASN A 7 -25.37 28.00 -30.91
C ASN A 7 -24.01 28.61 -30.53
N PRO A 8 -23.91 29.96 -30.46
CA PRO A 8 -22.66 30.64 -30.13
C PRO A 8 -22.12 30.32 -28.72
N TYR A 9 -22.96 29.81 -27.83
CA TYR A 9 -22.59 29.41 -26.47
C TYR A 9 -22.17 27.94 -26.37
N LEU A 10 -22.38 27.14 -27.43
CA LEU A 10 -21.99 25.74 -27.49
C LEU A 10 -21.48 25.40 -28.91
N PRO A 11 -20.29 25.92 -29.30
CA PRO A 11 -19.76 25.68 -30.62
C PRO A 11 -19.55 24.17 -30.86
N PRO A 12 -19.85 23.65 -32.06
CA PRO A 12 -19.70 22.24 -32.38
C PRO A 12 -18.24 21.79 -32.30
N TYR A 13 -18.03 20.55 -31.87
CA TYR A 13 -16.72 19.92 -31.96
C TYR A 13 -16.34 19.65 -33.42
N TYR A 14 -15.11 19.98 -33.78
CA TYR A 14 -14.59 19.73 -35.12
C TYR A 14 -13.99 18.32 -35.23
N HIS A 15 -14.37 17.59 -36.28
CA HIS A 15 -13.74 16.33 -36.66
C HIS A 15 -13.58 16.30 -38.19
N PRO A 16 -12.34 16.33 -38.74
CA PRO A 16 -12.09 16.46 -40.18
C PRO A 16 -12.47 15.22 -41.01
N GLY A 17 -12.93 14.16 -40.34
CA GLY A 17 -13.31 12.88 -40.94
C GLY A 17 -12.27 11.79 -40.66
N PRO A 18 -12.67 10.50 -40.61
CA PRO A 18 -11.77 9.41 -40.24
C PRO A 18 -10.61 9.21 -41.23
N GLU A 19 -10.81 9.62 -42.49
CA GLU A 19 -9.83 9.49 -43.56
C GLU A 19 -8.91 10.71 -43.72
N ALA A 20 -9.11 11.76 -42.92
CA ALA A 20 -8.26 12.95 -42.97
C ALA A 20 -6.80 12.58 -42.65
N PRO A 21 -5.81 13.16 -43.38
CA PRO A 21 -4.39 12.84 -43.17
C PRO A 21 -3.94 12.98 -41.71
N GLU A 22 -4.47 13.97 -40.99
CA GLU A 22 -4.16 14.27 -39.59
C GLU A 22 -4.69 13.18 -38.66
N ILE A 23 -5.91 12.67 -38.90
CA ILE A 23 -6.50 11.60 -38.11
C ILE A 23 -5.76 10.28 -38.36
N ARG A 24 -5.45 9.96 -39.62
CA ARG A 24 -4.66 8.76 -39.96
C ARG A 24 -3.28 8.82 -39.30
N TYR A 25 -2.59 9.95 -39.37
CA TYR A 25 -1.29 10.14 -38.71
C TYR A 25 -1.38 9.93 -37.20
N LEU A 26 -2.39 10.53 -36.55
CA LEU A 26 -2.62 10.38 -35.10
C LEU A 26 -2.86 8.92 -34.72
N LEU A 27 -3.74 8.22 -35.43
CA LEU A 27 -4.04 6.80 -35.19
C LEU A 27 -2.82 5.91 -35.42
N ASP A 28 -2.01 6.18 -36.44
CA ASP A 28 -0.77 5.47 -36.71
C ASP A 28 0.24 5.64 -35.57
N ARG A 29 0.40 6.87 -35.05
CA ARG A 29 1.27 7.11 -33.89
C ARG A 29 0.78 6.37 -32.65
N ARG A 30 -0.54 6.37 -32.39
CA ARG A 30 -1.09 5.61 -31.24
C ARG A 30 -0.88 4.11 -31.39
N ARG A 31 -1.11 3.54 -32.57
CA ARG A 31 -0.85 2.11 -32.84
C ARG A 31 0.62 1.75 -32.65
N ALA A 32 1.54 2.56 -33.17
CA ALA A 32 2.98 2.36 -33.01
C ALA A 32 3.44 2.44 -31.54
N LEU A 33 2.71 3.18 -30.69
CA LEU A 33 2.99 3.36 -29.26
C LEU A 33 2.17 2.41 -28.35
N GLY A 34 1.52 1.39 -28.91
CA GLY A 34 0.82 0.36 -28.12
C GLY A 34 -0.62 0.67 -27.74
N GLY A 35 -1.29 1.63 -28.39
CA GLY A 35 -2.71 1.92 -28.19
C GLY A 35 -2.95 3.34 -27.69
N PHE A 36 -4.09 3.62 -27.06
CA PHE A 36 -4.44 4.92 -26.48
C PHE A 36 -4.14 4.97 -24.98
N VAL A 37 -3.84 6.16 -24.47
CA VAL A 37 -3.71 6.44 -23.03
C VAL A 37 -4.33 7.82 -22.74
N PRO A 38 -4.93 8.04 -21.56
CA PRO A 38 -5.02 7.12 -20.43
C PRO A 38 -6.04 5.98 -20.65
N GLU A 39 -5.75 4.82 -20.07
CA GLU A 39 -6.67 3.68 -19.98
C GLU A 39 -6.62 3.13 -18.55
N ARG A 40 -7.77 2.70 -18.01
CA ARG A 40 -7.86 2.06 -16.70
C ARG A 40 -8.57 0.72 -16.77
N ARG A 41 -7.97 -0.30 -16.17
CA ARG A 41 -8.55 -1.64 -16.07
C ARG A 41 -9.47 -1.76 -14.87
N ASN A 42 -10.75 -2.00 -15.13
CA ASN A 42 -11.75 -2.11 -14.05
C ASN A 42 -11.89 -3.53 -13.48
N LYS A 43 -11.42 -4.56 -14.19
CA LYS A 43 -11.45 -5.96 -13.75
C LYS A 43 -10.03 -6.49 -13.52
N ALA A 44 -9.75 -6.88 -12.28
CA ALA A 44 -8.47 -7.45 -11.89
C ALA A 44 -8.48 -8.98 -12.00
N ARG A 45 -7.30 -9.59 -12.10
CA ARG A 45 -7.11 -11.02 -11.81
C ARG A 45 -7.57 -11.33 -10.37
N ALA A 46 -8.27 -12.44 -10.17
CA ALA A 46 -8.64 -12.90 -8.84
C ALA A 46 -7.46 -13.63 -8.17
N LEU A 47 -7.24 -13.36 -6.88
CA LEU A 47 -6.34 -14.13 -6.04
C LEU A 47 -7.08 -15.30 -5.40
N THR A 48 -6.44 -16.47 -5.38
CA THR A 48 -6.92 -17.60 -4.59
C THR A 48 -6.58 -17.33 -3.13
N LEU A 49 -7.60 -17.07 -2.31
CA LEU A 49 -7.40 -16.81 -0.88
C LEU A 49 -7.12 -18.11 -0.10
N PRO A 50 -6.32 -18.05 0.98
CA PRO A 50 -6.11 -19.19 1.85
C PRO A 50 -7.42 -19.65 2.52
N PRO A 51 -7.53 -20.94 2.87
CA PRO A 51 -8.66 -21.44 3.63
C PRO A 51 -8.69 -20.86 5.06
N ARG A 52 -9.87 -20.93 5.71
CA ARG A 52 -10.10 -20.29 7.02
C ARG A 52 -9.31 -20.91 8.18
N ASP A 53 -8.79 -22.12 7.98
CA ASP A 53 -7.95 -22.87 8.89
C ASP A 53 -6.58 -22.21 9.13
N VAL A 54 -6.07 -21.42 8.19
CA VAL A 54 -4.86 -20.59 8.38
C VAL A 54 -5.04 -19.63 9.57
N TYR A 55 -6.27 -19.23 9.87
CA TYR A 55 -6.59 -18.36 11.03
C TYR A 55 -6.90 -19.13 12.32
N ALA A 56 -6.87 -20.47 12.31
CA ALA A 56 -7.19 -21.28 13.50
C ALA A 56 -6.28 -20.98 14.71
N PRO A 57 -4.96 -20.74 14.56
CA PRO A 57 -4.11 -20.36 15.68
C PRO A 57 -4.56 -19.06 16.36
N LEU A 58 -4.98 -18.05 15.58
CA LEU A 58 -5.49 -16.78 16.12
C LEU A 58 -6.79 -17.00 16.91
N LYS A 59 -7.70 -17.85 16.40
CA LYS A 59 -9.00 -18.14 17.04
C LYS A 59 -8.88 -18.88 18.37
N LYS A 60 -7.78 -19.60 18.61
CA LYS A 60 -7.52 -20.24 19.92
C LYS A 60 -7.24 -19.22 21.03
N GLY A 61 -7.00 -17.96 20.67
CA GLY A 61 -6.61 -16.91 21.62
C GLY A 61 -5.18 -17.07 22.11
N SER A 62 -4.76 -16.20 23.04
CA SER A 62 -3.40 -16.18 23.58
C SER A 62 -3.19 -17.08 24.81
N GLY A 63 -4.23 -17.82 25.23
CA GLY A 63 -4.20 -18.67 26.41
C GLY A 63 -3.88 -17.86 27.66
N GLN A 64 -2.81 -18.22 28.36
CA GLN A 64 -2.35 -17.53 29.58
C GLN A 64 -1.39 -16.37 29.29
N GLN A 65 -0.96 -16.18 28.04
CA GLN A 65 -0.03 -15.10 27.69
C GLN A 65 -0.80 -13.83 27.39
N GLN A 66 -0.40 -12.73 28.03
CA GLN A 66 -0.83 -11.40 27.62
C GLN A 66 -0.16 -11.04 26.29
N VAL A 67 -0.94 -10.52 25.35
CA VAL A 67 -0.46 -10.12 24.03
C VAL A 67 -1.06 -8.77 23.64
N ALA A 68 -0.27 -7.94 22.97
CA ALA A 68 -0.79 -6.75 22.31
C ALA A 68 -1.48 -7.14 20.99
N THR A 69 -2.42 -6.33 20.54
CA THR A 69 -3.09 -6.51 19.23
C THR A 69 -2.10 -6.46 18.07
N THR A 70 -1.06 -5.62 18.14
CA THR A 70 0.04 -5.60 17.16
C THR A 70 0.73 -6.97 17.05
N MET A 71 1.00 -7.63 18.17
CA MET A 71 1.59 -8.97 18.17
C MET A 71 0.66 -10.00 17.53
N ALA A 72 -0.66 -9.91 17.77
CA ALA A 72 -1.65 -10.78 17.15
C ALA A 72 -1.72 -10.60 15.63
N ILE A 73 -1.69 -9.35 15.15
CA ILE A 73 -1.69 -9.01 13.72
C ILE A 73 -0.41 -9.52 13.06
N VAL A 74 0.76 -9.25 13.63
CA VAL A 74 2.06 -9.70 13.08
C VAL A 74 2.14 -11.22 13.00
N ARG A 75 1.66 -11.94 14.04
CA ARG A 75 1.57 -13.41 13.98
C ARG A 75 0.64 -13.90 12.88
N THR A 76 -0.50 -13.23 12.68
CA THR A 76 -1.48 -13.59 11.65
C THR A 76 -0.90 -13.40 10.25
N PHE A 77 -0.31 -12.24 9.97
CA PHE A 77 0.32 -11.98 8.67
C PHE A 77 1.53 -12.87 8.41
N LYS A 78 2.27 -13.26 9.44
CA LYS A 78 3.36 -14.25 9.29
C LYS A 78 2.88 -15.59 8.72
N GLU A 79 1.70 -16.06 9.12
CA GLU A 79 1.12 -17.27 8.52
C GLU A 79 0.60 -17.02 7.10
N LEU A 80 0.01 -15.85 6.83
CA LEU A 80 -0.42 -15.48 5.47
C LEU A 80 0.74 -15.32 4.49
N LEU A 81 1.89 -14.81 4.95
CA LEU A 81 3.12 -14.67 4.18
C LEU A 81 3.71 -16.03 3.77
N ARG A 82 3.35 -17.12 4.45
CA ARG A 82 3.75 -18.50 4.09
C ARG A 82 2.79 -19.16 3.10
N ASP A 83 1.62 -18.57 2.84
CA ASP A 83 0.67 -19.12 1.89
C ASP A 83 1.21 -19.02 0.47
N LYS A 84 1.17 -20.12 -0.27
CA LYS A 84 1.72 -20.21 -1.64
C LYS A 84 0.97 -19.38 -2.68
N ASN A 85 -0.25 -18.94 -2.40
CA ASN A 85 -1.09 -18.21 -3.37
C ASN A 85 -1.01 -16.70 -3.15
N ILE A 86 -0.94 -16.25 -1.89
CA ILE A 86 -0.95 -14.83 -1.54
C ILE A 86 0.32 -14.33 -0.86
N GLY A 87 1.20 -15.22 -0.37
CA GLY A 87 2.39 -14.84 0.39
C GLY A 87 3.28 -13.87 -0.37
N ASP A 88 3.60 -14.20 -1.63
CA ASP A 88 4.39 -13.35 -2.54
C ASP A 88 3.63 -12.09 -3.02
N ARG A 89 2.33 -11.99 -2.72
CA ARG A 89 1.50 -10.83 -3.07
C ARG A 89 1.40 -9.82 -1.94
N ILE A 90 1.71 -10.22 -0.71
CA ILE A 90 1.70 -9.31 0.45
C ILE A 90 2.99 -8.49 0.43
N VAL A 91 2.87 -7.18 0.56
CA VAL A 91 4.02 -6.26 0.58
C VAL A 91 4.03 -5.52 1.90
N PRO A 92 4.85 -5.95 2.88
CA PRO A 92 5.07 -5.19 4.11
C PRO A 92 5.78 -3.87 3.80
N ILE A 93 5.26 -2.76 4.34
CA ILE A 93 5.81 -1.41 4.18
C ILE A 93 6.02 -0.84 5.58
N ILE A 94 7.23 -0.35 5.85
CA ILE A 94 7.65 0.19 7.16
C ILE A 94 8.41 1.51 7.00
N PRO A 95 8.06 2.55 7.78
CA PRO A 95 8.83 3.78 7.82
C PRO A 95 9.85 3.71 8.95
N ASP A 96 10.96 3.00 8.72
CA ASP A 96 12.05 2.75 9.68
C ASP A 96 11.70 1.78 10.82
N GLU A 97 10.72 2.12 11.65
CA GLU A 97 10.45 1.39 12.87
C GLU A 97 9.71 0.07 12.62
N ALA A 98 10.39 -1.04 12.89
CA ALA A 98 9.83 -2.38 12.70
C ALA A 98 10.01 -3.30 13.91
N ARG A 99 11.10 -3.10 14.66
CA ARG A 99 11.34 -3.76 15.96
C ARG A 99 10.24 -3.43 16.96
N THR A 100 9.89 -2.14 17.03
CA THR A 100 8.81 -1.64 17.89
C THR A 100 7.48 -2.36 17.64
N PHE A 101 7.25 -2.83 16.41
CA PHE A 101 6.03 -3.54 16.03
C PHE A 101 6.15 -5.06 16.11
N GLY A 102 7.31 -5.59 16.53
CA GLY A 102 7.57 -7.02 16.65
C GLY A 102 7.78 -7.74 15.31
N MET A 103 8.19 -7.00 14.28
CA MET A 103 8.39 -7.53 12.93
C MET A 103 9.77 -8.17 12.73
N ASP A 104 10.64 -8.15 13.74
CA ASP A 104 12.01 -8.70 13.70
C ASP A 104 12.07 -10.12 13.14
N SER A 105 11.06 -10.92 13.49
CA SER A 105 10.97 -12.32 13.06
C SER A 105 10.69 -12.52 11.57
N TRP A 106 10.47 -11.44 10.81
CA TRP A 106 10.23 -11.46 9.36
C TRP A 106 11.50 -11.21 8.55
N PHE A 107 12.48 -10.47 9.09
CA PHE A 107 13.68 -10.07 8.33
C PHE A 107 14.50 -11.24 7.78
N PRO A 108 14.76 -12.32 8.54
CA PRO A 108 15.56 -13.43 8.01
C PRO A 108 14.92 -14.11 6.80
N SER A 109 13.60 -14.19 6.75
CA SER A 109 12.85 -14.85 5.66
C SER A 109 12.53 -13.91 4.50
N LEU A 110 11.99 -12.73 4.80
CA LEU A 110 11.47 -11.82 3.78
C LEU A 110 12.55 -10.90 3.22
N LYS A 111 13.52 -10.51 4.07
CA LYS A 111 14.55 -9.50 3.79
C LYS A 111 13.97 -8.13 3.42
N ILE A 112 14.78 -7.10 3.55
CA ILE A 112 14.47 -5.76 3.07
C ILE A 112 14.84 -5.66 1.60
N TYR A 113 13.95 -5.13 0.79
CA TYR A 113 14.24 -4.87 -0.61
C TYR A 113 15.29 -3.77 -0.74
N ASN A 114 16.42 -4.08 -1.37
CA ASN A 114 17.40 -3.09 -1.82
C ASN A 114 17.92 -3.52 -3.19
N ARG A 115 17.69 -2.67 -4.20
CA ARG A 115 18.15 -2.89 -5.58
C ARG A 115 19.66 -3.11 -5.75
N ASN A 116 20.47 -2.69 -4.77
CA ASN A 116 21.92 -2.85 -4.80
C ASN A 116 22.42 -3.96 -3.85
N GLY A 117 21.49 -4.68 -3.20
CA GLY A 117 21.80 -5.61 -2.11
C GLY A 117 22.34 -4.92 -0.86
N GLN A 118 22.84 -5.73 0.08
CA GLN A 118 23.45 -5.26 1.32
C GLN A 118 24.89 -4.78 1.05
N LEU A 119 25.14 -3.48 1.15
CA LEU A 119 26.46 -2.87 0.91
C LEU A 119 27.22 -2.46 2.19
N TYR A 120 26.67 -2.74 3.36
CA TYR A 120 27.23 -2.37 4.66
C TYR A 120 26.97 -3.44 5.72
N THR A 121 27.79 -3.48 6.77
CA THR A 121 27.52 -4.29 7.95
C THR A 121 26.45 -3.63 8.79
N ALA A 122 25.30 -4.28 8.96
CA ALA A 122 24.22 -3.75 9.77
C ALA A 122 24.64 -3.61 11.24
N VAL A 123 24.11 -2.59 11.92
CA VAL A 123 24.39 -2.33 13.36
C VAL A 123 23.99 -3.52 14.23
N ASP A 124 23.01 -4.28 13.78
CA ASP A 124 22.48 -5.46 14.45
C ASP A 124 23.00 -6.78 13.88
N ALA A 125 24.10 -6.77 13.11
CA ALA A 125 24.62 -7.95 12.42
C ALA A 125 24.94 -9.14 13.36
N GLU A 126 25.20 -8.88 14.64
CA GLU A 126 25.46 -9.91 15.66
C GLU A 126 24.18 -10.48 16.31
N LEU A 127 23.01 -9.89 16.03
CA LEU A 127 21.74 -10.38 16.54
C LEU A 127 21.17 -11.49 15.65
N MET A 128 20.53 -12.49 16.26
CA MET A 128 19.92 -13.61 15.53
C MET A 128 18.87 -13.17 14.49
N LEU A 129 18.21 -12.04 14.73
CA LEU A 129 17.19 -11.44 13.86
C LEU A 129 17.70 -10.15 13.22
N ALA A 130 18.96 -10.14 12.78
CA ALA A 130 19.57 -9.01 12.11
C ALA A 130 18.82 -8.59 10.84
N TYR A 131 18.84 -7.30 10.54
CA TYR A 131 18.43 -6.79 9.25
C TYR A 131 19.27 -7.40 8.12
N LYS A 132 18.59 -7.72 7.03
CA LYS A 132 19.23 -8.22 5.82
C LYS A 132 18.55 -7.65 4.60
N GLU A 133 19.31 -6.97 3.77
CA GLU A 133 18.88 -6.40 2.51
C GLU A 133 19.18 -7.36 1.34
N SER A 134 18.34 -7.30 0.31
CA SER A 134 18.46 -8.14 -0.87
C SER A 134 17.74 -7.51 -2.06
N GLU A 135 18.26 -7.74 -3.26
CA GLU A 135 17.60 -7.37 -4.52
C GLU A 135 16.25 -8.06 -4.73
N VAL A 136 16.02 -9.17 -4.02
CA VAL A 136 14.76 -9.92 -4.02
C VAL A 136 14.09 -9.90 -2.64
N GLY A 137 14.40 -8.88 -1.82
CA GLY A 137 13.71 -8.67 -0.55
C GLY A 137 12.25 -8.27 -0.78
N GLN A 138 11.38 -8.63 0.17
CA GLN A 138 9.94 -8.42 0.06
C GLN A 138 9.45 -7.23 0.91
N ILE A 139 10.18 -6.84 1.95
CA ILE A 139 9.83 -5.71 2.81
C ILE A 139 10.29 -4.41 2.16
N LEU A 140 9.38 -3.45 2.00
CA LEU A 140 9.72 -2.08 1.63
C LEU A 140 10.04 -1.28 2.89
N HIS A 141 11.30 -0.90 3.04
CA HIS A 141 11.78 -0.09 4.14
C HIS A 141 12.10 1.31 3.65
N GLU A 142 11.21 2.26 3.93
CA GLU A 142 11.26 3.61 3.35
C GLU A 142 12.06 4.61 4.20
N GLY A 143 12.58 4.15 5.35
CA GLY A 143 13.18 5.03 6.36
C GLY A 143 12.15 5.95 7.01
N ILE A 144 12.58 7.05 7.64
CA ILE A 144 11.68 8.01 8.33
C ILE A 144 10.93 8.85 7.29
N ASN A 145 9.98 8.23 6.60
CA ASN A 145 9.26 8.81 5.48
C ASN A 145 7.86 8.19 5.32
N GLU A 146 6.89 8.68 6.10
CA GLU A 146 5.50 8.23 6.02
C GLU A 146 4.85 8.60 4.69
N ALA A 147 5.23 9.74 4.09
CA ALA A 147 4.73 10.16 2.78
C ALA A 147 5.19 9.20 1.67
N GLY A 148 6.47 8.81 1.69
CA GLY A 148 7.03 7.79 0.81
C GLY A 148 6.36 6.43 1.02
N SER A 149 6.16 6.02 2.27
CA SER A 149 5.43 4.79 2.59
C SER A 149 3.98 4.80 2.11
N THR A 150 3.30 5.95 2.18
CA THR A 150 1.94 6.13 1.65
C THR A 150 1.93 6.07 0.11
N ALA A 151 2.97 6.58 -0.55
CA ALA A 151 3.14 6.47 -1.99
C ALA A 151 3.38 5.01 -2.40
N SER A 152 4.26 4.28 -1.71
CA SER A 152 4.47 2.83 -1.91
C SER A 152 3.19 2.04 -1.66
N PHE A 153 2.44 2.36 -0.61
CA PHE A 153 1.13 1.76 -0.33
C PHE A 153 0.15 1.95 -1.50
N THR A 154 0.07 3.17 -2.04
CA THR A 154 -0.81 3.49 -3.18
C THR A 154 -0.39 2.73 -4.45
N ALA A 155 0.91 2.72 -4.75
CA ALA A 155 1.44 2.03 -5.93
C ALA A 155 1.14 0.52 -5.87
N VAL A 156 1.45 -0.13 -4.76
CA VAL A 156 1.18 -1.56 -4.55
C VAL A 156 -0.33 -1.82 -4.55
N GLY A 157 -1.11 -1.01 -3.81
CA GLY A 157 -2.55 -1.18 -3.64
C GLY A 157 -3.37 -0.94 -4.91
N THR A 158 -2.79 -0.35 -5.94
CA THR A 158 -3.43 -0.11 -7.24
C THR A 158 -2.84 -0.96 -8.38
N SER A 159 -1.82 -1.79 -8.08
CA SER A 159 -1.18 -2.70 -9.04
C SER A 159 -2.15 -3.66 -9.72
N TYR A 160 -3.23 -4.03 -9.03
CA TYR A 160 -4.31 -4.86 -9.59
C TYR A 160 -4.94 -4.27 -10.86
N SER A 161 -4.94 -2.94 -10.99
CA SER A 161 -5.48 -2.22 -12.14
C SER A 161 -4.34 -1.85 -13.10
N THR A 162 -3.31 -1.18 -12.60
CA THR A 162 -2.21 -0.62 -13.39
C THR A 162 -1.43 -1.70 -14.12
N HIS A 163 -1.07 -2.78 -13.42
CA HIS A 163 -0.25 -3.87 -13.97
C HIS A 163 -1.04 -5.16 -14.19
N ASN A 164 -2.34 -5.17 -13.88
CA ASN A 164 -3.15 -6.39 -13.79
C ASN A 164 -2.54 -7.45 -12.85
N GLU A 165 -1.81 -6.99 -11.83
CA GLU A 165 -1.08 -7.83 -10.89
C GLU A 165 -1.51 -7.47 -9.47
N PRO A 166 -2.48 -8.21 -8.89
CA PRO A 166 -3.01 -7.90 -7.56
C PRO A 166 -1.95 -8.12 -6.48
N MET A 167 -1.62 -7.04 -5.77
CA MET A 167 -0.73 -7.02 -4.61
C MET A 167 -1.50 -6.49 -3.39
N ILE A 168 -1.05 -6.86 -2.19
CA ILE A 168 -1.70 -6.56 -0.92
C ILE A 168 -0.71 -5.76 -0.07
N PRO A 169 -0.74 -4.42 -0.08
CA PRO A 169 0.13 -3.64 0.77
C PRO A 169 -0.31 -3.74 2.23
N LEU A 170 0.68 -3.90 3.11
CA LEU A 170 0.54 -3.92 4.56
C LEU A 170 1.44 -2.83 5.13
N TYR A 171 0.90 -1.63 5.30
CA TYR A 171 1.65 -0.48 5.80
C TYR A 171 1.43 -0.30 7.31
N ILE A 172 2.48 -0.45 8.11
CA ILE A 172 2.44 -0.33 9.57
C ILE A 172 3.35 0.80 10.05
N PHE A 173 2.84 1.61 10.97
CA PHE A 173 3.50 2.84 11.44
C PHE A 173 2.92 3.30 12.78
N TYR A 174 3.57 4.24 13.45
CA TYR A 174 3.01 4.91 14.63
C TYR A 174 1.73 5.65 14.27
N SER A 175 0.58 5.27 14.83
CA SER A 175 -0.75 5.72 14.35
C SER A 175 -0.90 7.24 14.22
N MET A 176 -0.23 8.02 15.08
CA MET A 176 -0.18 9.48 15.02
C MET A 176 0.33 10.02 13.68
N PHE A 177 1.24 9.32 12.99
CA PHE A 177 1.84 9.72 11.72
C PHE A 177 1.15 9.09 10.50
N GLY A 178 -0.05 8.53 10.68
CA GLY A 178 -0.93 8.14 9.59
C GLY A 178 -1.75 9.31 9.08
N PHE A 179 -3.07 9.25 9.28
CA PHE A 179 -4.02 10.22 8.76
C PHE A 179 -3.74 11.68 9.14
N GLN A 180 -3.12 11.95 10.30
CA GLN A 180 -2.73 13.31 10.67
C GLN A 180 -1.59 13.84 9.80
N ARG A 181 -0.63 12.99 9.43
CA ARG A 181 0.58 13.39 8.68
C ARG A 181 0.41 13.25 7.17
N THR A 182 -0.25 12.19 6.71
CA THR A 182 -0.36 11.82 5.29
C THR A 182 -1.82 11.68 4.83
N GLY A 183 -2.76 12.34 5.51
CA GLY A 183 -4.19 12.26 5.21
C GLY A 183 -4.55 12.57 3.75
N ASP A 184 -3.94 13.59 3.14
CA ASP A 184 -4.14 13.92 1.73
C ASP A 184 -3.63 12.80 0.79
N GLY A 185 -2.55 12.13 1.17
CA GLY A 185 -2.04 10.94 0.48
C GLY A 185 -3.02 9.77 0.55
N PHE A 186 -3.65 9.54 1.71
CA PHE A 186 -4.71 8.53 1.82
C PHE A 186 -5.99 8.91 1.06
N TRP A 187 -6.29 10.21 0.95
CA TRP A 187 -7.39 10.69 0.11
C TRP A 187 -7.12 10.43 -1.38
N ALA A 188 -5.91 10.73 -1.85
CA ALA A 188 -5.48 10.40 -3.21
C ALA A 188 -5.48 8.89 -3.46
N ALA A 189 -5.04 8.08 -2.49
CA ALA A 189 -5.08 6.63 -2.57
C ALA A 189 -6.52 6.10 -2.74
N ALA A 190 -7.49 6.71 -2.04
CA ALA A 190 -8.90 6.40 -2.17
C ALA A 190 -9.44 6.71 -3.57
N ASP A 191 -9.13 7.89 -4.11
CA ASP A 191 -9.51 8.28 -5.48
C ASP A 191 -8.91 7.35 -6.54
N GLN A 192 -7.65 6.92 -6.34
CA GLN A 192 -6.99 5.93 -7.19
C GLN A 192 -7.54 4.49 -7.00
N MET A 193 -8.47 4.30 -6.06
CA MET A 193 -9.08 3.03 -5.66
C MET A 193 -8.07 2.00 -5.16
N ALA A 194 -7.10 2.44 -4.34
CA ALA A 194 -6.15 1.57 -3.67
C ALA A 194 -6.86 0.56 -2.75
N ARG A 195 -6.31 -0.66 -2.68
CA ARG A 195 -6.82 -1.75 -1.84
C ARG A 195 -5.67 -2.29 -1.00
N GLY A 196 -5.82 -2.31 0.33
CA GLY A 196 -4.78 -2.77 1.23
C GLY A 196 -5.09 -2.54 2.69
N PHE A 197 -4.08 -2.75 3.54
CA PHE A 197 -4.19 -2.61 4.99
C PHE A 197 -3.23 -1.54 5.50
N VAL A 198 -3.79 -0.63 6.29
CA VAL A 198 -3.06 0.40 7.03
C VAL A 198 -3.17 0.06 8.51
N LEU A 199 -2.04 -0.06 9.19
CA LEU A 199 -1.94 -0.49 10.59
C LEU A 199 -1.33 0.64 11.43
N GLY A 200 -2.19 1.42 12.09
CA GLY A 200 -1.78 2.37 13.12
C GLY A 200 -1.35 1.62 14.38
N ALA A 201 -0.06 1.33 14.50
CA ALA A 201 0.53 0.72 15.68
C ALA A 201 0.69 1.76 16.81
N THR A 202 0.95 1.25 18.02
CA THR A 202 1.15 2.05 19.24
C THR A 202 0.04 3.08 19.51
N ALA A 203 -1.18 2.78 19.04
CA ALA A 203 -2.33 3.66 19.14
C ALA A 203 -2.91 3.72 20.56
N GLY A 204 -3.59 4.82 20.86
CA GLY A 204 -4.27 5.08 22.12
C GLY A 204 -3.54 6.10 22.97
N ARG A 205 -4.27 7.16 23.35
CA ARG A 205 -3.73 8.34 24.05
C ARG A 205 -2.99 7.97 25.34
N THR A 206 -3.45 6.91 26.01
CA THR A 206 -2.90 6.45 27.29
C THR A 206 -2.11 5.15 27.18
N THR A 207 -2.01 4.56 25.98
CA THR A 207 -1.25 3.33 25.75
C THR A 207 0.24 3.64 25.60
N LEU A 208 0.56 4.76 24.94
CA LEU A 208 1.93 5.21 24.63
C LEU A 208 2.28 6.50 25.39
N THR A 209 2.12 6.50 26.71
CA THR A 209 2.30 7.72 27.53
C THR A 209 3.75 8.22 27.58
N GLY A 210 4.74 7.31 27.48
CA GLY A 210 6.16 7.64 27.57
C GLY A 210 6.69 8.54 26.45
N GLU A 211 6.08 8.46 25.26
CA GLU A 211 6.49 9.23 24.07
C GLU A 211 5.90 10.66 24.04
N GLY A 212 4.93 10.94 24.90
CA GLY A 212 4.40 12.28 25.11
C GLY A 212 3.50 12.83 23.99
N LEU A 213 3.40 14.16 23.95
CA LEU A 213 2.36 14.92 23.25
C LEU A 213 2.25 14.60 21.74
N GLN A 214 3.39 14.43 21.07
CA GLN A 214 3.46 14.27 19.62
C GLN A 214 3.28 12.81 19.15
N HIS A 215 3.10 11.86 20.06
CA HIS A 215 2.98 10.43 19.73
C HIS A 215 1.72 9.79 20.29
N ALA A 216 1.23 10.27 21.44
CA ALA A 216 0.06 9.73 22.11
C ALA A 216 -1.22 9.96 21.28
N ASP A 217 -1.57 9.04 20.39
CA ASP A 217 -2.69 9.19 19.46
C ASP A 217 -4.04 8.85 20.11
N GLY A 218 -4.98 9.79 20.05
CA GLY A 218 -6.37 9.58 20.46
C GLY A 218 -7.38 10.16 19.48
N HIS A 219 -7.01 10.35 18.21
CA HIS A 219 -7.87 11.01 17.22
C HIS A 219 -7.69 10.52 15.78
N SER A 220 -6.74 9.63 15.48
CA SER A 220 -6.54 9.10 14.13
C SER A 220 -7.80 8.45 13.53
N LEU A 221 -8.59 7.73 14.32
CA LEU A 221 -9.85 7.13 13.86
C LEU A 221 -10.90 8.18 13.45
N LEU A 222 -10.92 9.34 14.10
CA LEU A 222 -11.79 10.46 13.71
C LEU A 222 -11.34 11.09 12.39
N LEU A 223 -10.02 11.18 12.15
CA LEU A 223 -9.50 11.63 10.86
C LEU A 223 -9.80 10.60 9.76
N ALA A 224 -9.58 9.32 10.04
CA ALA A 224 -9.83 8.23 9.12
C ALA A 224 -11.30 8.15 8.69
N SER A 225 -12.25 8.42 9.60
CA SER A 225 -13.69 8.35 9.31
C SER A 225 -14.17 9.40 8.30
N THR A 226 -13.38 10.44 8.04
CA THR A 226 -13.68 11.43 7.00
C THR A 226 -13.47 10.89 5.59
N ASN A 227 -12.66 9.83 5.41
CA ASN A 227 -12.37 9.23 4.12
C ASN A 227 -13.36 8.09 3.78
N PRO A 228 -14.18 8.22 2.74
CA PRO A 228 -15.27 7.27 2.46
C PRO A 228 -14.79 5.88 1.99
N ALA A 229 -13.54 5.75 1.53
CA ALA A 229 -12.98 4.46 1.12
C ALA A 229 -12.35 3.69 2.29
N VAL A 230 -12.20 4.32 3.45
CA VAL A 230 -11.56 3.73 4.62
C VAL A 230 -12.60 3.03 5.50
N VAL A 231 -12.34 1.77 5.80
CA VAL A 231 -13.08 1.02 6.84
C VAL A 231 -12.19 0.94 8.07
N ALA A 232 -12.50 1.76 9.08
CA ALA A 232 -11.73 1.85 10.31
C ALA A 232 -12.28 0.90 11.39
N TYR A 233 -11.39 0.25 12.15
CA TYR A 233 -11.69 -0.68 13.25
C TYR A 233 -10.95 -0.25 14.52
#